data_AF-A0A017T6E9-F1
#
_entry.id   AF-A0A017T6E9-F1
#
_cell.length_a   1.000
_cell.length_b   1.000
_cell.length_c   1.000
_cell.angle_alpha   90.00
_cell.angle_beta   90.00
_cell.angle_gamma   90.00
#
_symmetry.space_group_name_H-M   'P 1'
#
loop_
_entity.id
_entity.type
_entity.pdbx_description
1 polymer ?
#
loop_
_entity_poly.entity_id
_entity_poly.type
_entity_poly.pdbx_seq_one_letter_code
_entity_poly.pdbx_strand_id
1 'polypeptide(L)'
;MKPLFSWNVSAWMGLVFLGGVGCASIDDAAIRVEAGADVDRLAEVEQKNTPTPSTSSAYRLPGEWESQKSLWIAWPTYDSTQDLPREPVYLDLVEATHGHIELDVVVATHAEVNYVKDRLDDEGIPRSHLRFRVIPSVMDIWLRDTGPMFLKRKIGNTNTYATAASDFGFNSWGYQNRTSISPWDSSVLDRDIATTLGLSGNDLRSSSMISEGGAIESNGNGTMFITEAVALQRNPGMTKTQIENVYKDRLGMKKIIWLKQGVPEDDLTFWRNKGLPSNVYTTLTVGGHTDEFVRFVDQDTVLLAEVTSAEAAADPIAALARTRLEAVRAVIDSATTYEGQDIEIIRVPAATLLYKQMGPGDSTYDYITSLTFDDGSTIPTGAPVNTVLATSYMNYVIANDVILMPAYWKSGRPASIKTKDDQMAAKLKAVFPTRTVVRINPEALNAGGGGLHCITQQQPN
;
A
#
# COMPACT_ATOMS: atom_id res chain seq x y z
N MET A 1 -25.37 27.86 24.14
CA MET A 1 -26.65 28.53 23.78
C MET A 1 -26.69 28.68 22.27
N LYS A 2 -27.59 27.95 21.57
CA LYS A 2 -28.10 28.32 20.23
C LYS A 2 -29.13 29.46 20.41
N PRO A 3 -29.36 30.32 19.39
CA PRO A 3 -30.39 30.05 18.35
C PRO A 3 -29.96 30.54 16.95
N LEU A 4 -30.65 30.40 15.80
CA LEU A 4 -31.70 29.54 15.20
C LEU A 4 -31.93 30.11 13.77
N PHE A 5 -31.97 29.25 12.73
CA PHE A 5 -32.65 29.37 11.41
C PHE A 5 -32.26 30.53 10.43
N SER A 6 -32.30 30.38 9.10
CA SER A 6 -33.32 29.71 8.28
C SER A 6 -32.82 29.30 6.87
N TRP A 7 -33.49 28.30 6.32
CA TRP A 7 -33.41 27.81 4.95
C TRP A 7 -34.27 28.65 4.00
N ASN A 8 -33.96 28.64 2.69
CA ASN A 8 -34.94 28.97 1.66
C ASN A 8 -34.76 28.10 0.41
N VAL A 9 -35.89 27.57 -0.08
CA VAL A 9 -36.01 26.56 -1.14
C VAL A 9 -36.83 27.15 -2.30
N SER A 10 -36.26 27.13 -3.50
CA SER A 10 -36.84 27.02 -4.86
C SER A 10 -37.97 27.96 -5.39
N ALA A 11 -37.78 28.45 -6.63
CA ALA A 11 -38.75 28.52 -7.75
C ALA A 11 -37.98 28.92 -9.04
N TRP A 12 -37.74 28.06 -10.04
CA TRP A 12 -38.56 27.65 -11.21
C TRP A 12 -38.93 28.73 -12.26
N MET A 13 -38.34 28.54 -13.46
CA MET A 13 -38.91 28.57 -14.85
C MET A 13 -39.09 29.85 -15.70
N GLY A 14 -38.47 29.80 -16.90
CA GLY A 14 -38.96 30.25 -18.24
C GLY A 14 -38.61 31.68 -18.69
N LEU A 15 -38.31 32.05 -19.95
CA LEU A 15 -38.31 31.36 -21.25
C LEU A 15 -37.56 32.24 -22.32
N VAL A 16 -36.62 31.65 -23.08
CA VAL A 16 -36.41 31.66 -24.57
C VAL A 16 -36.59 32.96 -25.42
N PHE A 17 -35.57 33.34 -26.23
CA PHE A 17 -35.57 33.18 -27.72
C PHE A 17 -34.31 33.68 -28.50
N LEU A 18 -33.84 32.79 -29.40
CA LEU A 18 -33.30 32.92 -30.78
C LEU A 18 -32.03 33.74 -31.12
N GLY A 19 -31.10 33.04 -31.80
CA GLY A 19 -30.09 33.62 -32.68
C GLY A 19 -29.07 32.57 -33.15
N GLY A 20 -29.39 31.80 -34.18
CA GLY A 20 -28.47 30.83 -34.78
C GLY A 20 -27.50 31.43 -35.80
N VAL A 21 -26.42 30.67 -36.07
CA VAL A 21 -25.89 30.21 -37.37
C VAL A 21 -24.35 30.22 -37.31
N GLY A 22 -23.73 29.07 -37.60
CA GLY A 22 -22.30 28.99 -37.92
C GLY A 22 -21.64 27.64 -37.65
N CYS A 23 -22.08 26.56 -38.30
CA CYS A 23 -21.32 25.31 -38.39
C CYS A 23 -20.08 25.53 -39.26
N ALA A 24 -18.89 25.26 -38.71
CA ALA A 24 -17.70 24.90 -39.47
C ALA A 24 -17.30 23.49 -39.06
N SER A 25 -17.37 22.57 -40.01
CA SER A 25 -16.96 21.17 -39.92
C SER A 25 -15.45 21.08 -39.72
N ILE A 26 -15.02 20.37 -38.68
CA ILE A 26 -13.65 19.88 -38.53
C ILE A 26 -13.71 18.37 -38.73
N ASP A 27 -12.82 17.88 -39.58
CA ASP A 27 -12.78 16.52 -40.13
C ASP A 27 -12.81 15.41 -39.07
N ASP A 28 -13.79 14.52 -39.22
CA ASP A 28 -14.08 13.35 -38.38
C ASP A 28 -13.20 12.14 -38.80
N ALA A 29 -11.90 12.37 -38.97
CA ALA A 29 -10.96 11.40 -39.52
C ALA A 29 -9.62 11.33 -38.76
N ALA A 30 -9.63 11.42 -37.44
CA ALA A 30 -8.53 10.99 -36.58
C ALA A 30 -8.98 10.94 -35.12
N ILE A 31 -9.65 9.86 -34.72
CA ILE A 31 -9.68 9.23 -33.37
C ILE A 31 -10.58 8.00 -33.52
N ARG A 32 -10.01 6.90 -34.04
CA ARG A 32 -10.48 5.56 -33.74
C ARG A 32 -9.48 4.97 -32.77
N VAL A 33 -9.67 5.26 -31.48
CA VAL A 33 -9.05 4.47 -30.42
C VAL A 33 -9.70 3.09 -30.51
N GLU A 34 -8.89 2.06 -30.70
CA GLU A 34 -9.30 0.66 -30.65
C GLU A 34 -9.77 0.31 -29.21
N ALA A 35 -10.99 0.72 -28.87
CA ALA A 35 -11.63 0.41 -27.59
C ALA A 35 -12.29 -0.99 -27.58
N GLY A 36 -12.17 -1.76 -28.66
CA GLY A 36 -12.85 -3.05 -28.80
C GLY A 36 -12.06 -4.26 -28.31
N ALA A 37 -10.72 -4.21 -28.35
CA ALA A 37 -9.87 -5.36 -27.98
C ALA A 37 -9.57 -5.47 -26.48
N ASP A 38 -9.71 -4.36 -25.73
CA ASP A 38 -9.43 -4.30 -24.29
C ASP A 38 -10.61 -4.83 -23.46
N VAL A 39 -11.85 -4.58 -23.86
CA VAL A 39 -13.03 -4.87 -23.01
C VAL A 39 -13.37 -6.37 -22.94
N ASP A 40 -13.17 -7.12 -24.03
CA ASP A 40 -13.41 -8.56 -24.05
C ASP A 40 -12.32 -9.36 -23.31
N ARG A 41 -11.08 -8.83 -23.23
CA ARG A 41 -9.96 -9.45 -22.48
C ARG A 41 -10.05 -9.25 -20.96
N LEU A 42 -10.63 -8.12 -20.53
CA LEU A 42 -10.75 -7.79 -19.10
C LEU A 42 -11.80 -8.63 -18.36
N ALA A 43 -12.74 -9.26 -19.09
CA ALA A 43 -13.66 -10.25 -18.53
C ALA A 43 -12.99 -11.61 -18.24
N GLU A 44 -11.84 -11.92 -18.86
CA GLU A 44 -11.08 -13.16 -18.59
C GLU A 44 -10.32 -13.12 -17.26
N VAL A 45 -9.89 -11.94 -16.80
CA VAL A 45 -9.20 -11.72 -15.51
C VAL A 45 -10.06 -12.20 -14.34
N GLU A 46 -11.37 -11.93 -14.37
CA GLU A 46 -12.28 -12.34 -13.30
C GLU A 46 -12.57 -13.85 -13.31
N GLN A 47 -12.53 -14.52 -14.47
CA GLN A 47 -12.68 -15.99 -14.57
C GLN A 47 -11.45 -16.75 -14.06
N LYS A 48 -10.24 -16.17 -14.13
CA LYS A 48 -9.01 -16.75 -13.56
C LYS A 48 -8.96 -16.73 -12.02
N ASN A 49 -9.90 -16.06 -11.35
CA ASN A 49 -9.93 -15.93 -9.88
C ASN A 49 -10.39 -17.17 -9.11
N THR A 50 -10.49 -18.33 -9.76
CA THR A 50 -10.70 -19.61 -9.08
C THR A 50 -9.40 -20.41 -9.09
N PRO A 51 -8.55 -20.34 -8.05
CA PRO A 51 -7.29 -21.06 -8.03
C PRO A 51 -7.53 -22.57 -8.09
N THR A 52 -6.78 -23.27 -8.96
CA THR A 52 -6.64 -24.72 -8.86
C THR A 52 -5.48 -25.01 -7.89
N PRO A 53 -5.73 -25.52 -6.67
CA PRO A 53 -4.67 -25.61 -5.67
C PRO A 53 -3.59 -26.59 -6.08
N SER A 54 -2.35 -26.12 -6.16
CA SER A 54 -1.20 -27.01 -6.34
C SER A 54 -0.95 -27.89 -5.11
N THR A 55 -0.60 -29.15 -5.34
CA THR A 55 -0.57 -30.25 -4.36
C THR A 55 0.72 -30.36 -3.53
N SER A 56 1.73 -29.49 -3.71
CA SER A 56 3.07 -29.74 -3.15
C SER A 56 3.37 -29.09 -1.79
N SER A 57 2.68 -28.01 -1.41
CA SER A 57 2.88 -27.32 -0.13
C SER A 57 1.61 -27.39 0.72
N ALA A 58 1.76 -27.68 2.01
CA ALA A 58 0.66 -27.63 2.97
C ALA A 58 0.20 -26.18 3.25
N TYR A 59 0.97 -25.17 2.86
CA TYR A 59 0.70 -23.75 3.11
C TYR A 59 0.73 -22.94 1.81
N ARG A 60 -0.12 -21.92 1.75
CA ARG A 60 -0.19 -20.97 0.64
C ARG A 60 -0.44 -19.56 1.17
N LEU A 61 0.40 -18.61 0.78
CA LEU A 61 0.09 -17.19 0.87
C LEU A 61 -0.92 -16.86 -0.25
N PRO A 62 -2.17 -16.47 0.08
CA PRO A 62 -3.18 -16.14 -0.93
C PRO A 62 -2.86 -14.81 -1.63
N GLY A 63 -3.41 -14.64 -2.83
CA GLY A 63 -3.40 -13.34 -3.52
C GLY A 63 -4.33 -12.38 -2.79
N GLU A 64 -3.99 -11.10 -2.76
CA GLU A 64 -4.76 -10.11 -2.00
C GLU A 64 -6.19 -9.89 -2.55
N TRP A 65 -6.40 -10.14 -3.84
CA TRP A 65 -7.70 -10.07 -4.49
C TRP A 65 -8.63 -11.26 -4.18
N GLU A 66 -8.15 -12.28 -3.49
CA GLU A 66 -9.01 -13.38 -3.05
C GLU A 66 -9.97 -12.95 -1.94
N SER A 67 -11.01 -13.74 -1.69
CA SER A 67 -11.96 -13.48 -0.60
C SER A 67 -11.25 -13.37 0.75
N GLN A 68 -11.60 -12.32 1.48
CA GLN A 68 -11.04 -11.96 2.77
C GLN A 68 -12.12 -12.06 3.86
N LYS A 69 -11.73 -12.57 5.02
CA LYS A 69 -12.55 -12.62 6.23
C LYS A 69 -12.62 -11.26 6.92
N SER A 70 -11.50 -10.54 6.95
CA SER A 70 -11.41 -9.19 7.51
C SER A 70 -10.17 -8.46 7.02
N LEU A 71 -10.20 -7.14 7.17
CA LEU A 71 -9.04 -6.28 7.08
C LEU A 71 -8.65 -5.82 8.48
N TRP A 72 -7.38 -5.90 8.82
CA TRP A 72 -6.85 -5.45 10.10
C TRP A 72 -6.24 -4.07 9.95
N ILE A 73 -6.45 -3.21 10.94
CA ILE A 73 -5.83 -1.88 11.05
C ILE A 73 -5.38 -1.64 12.49
N ALA A 74 -4.29 -0.89 12.69
CA ALA A 74 -3.89 -0.36 13.98
C ALA A 74 -4.28 1.11 14.07
N TRP A 75 -5.06 1.50 15.09
CA TRP A 75 -5.53 2.89 15.21
C TRP A 75 -4.37 3.83 15.55
N PRO A 76 -4.27 5.02 14.93
CA PRO A 76 -3.16 5.93 15.17
C PRO A 76 -3.26 6.55 16.57
N THR A 77 -2.14 6.57 17.28
CA THR A 77 -2.00 7.22 18.60
C THR A 77 -1.09 8.44 18.58
N TYR A 78 -0.45 8.71 17.43
CA TYR A 78 0.46 9.82 17.21
C TYR A 78 0.49 10.20 15.72
N ASP A 79 0.90 11.45 15.45
CA ASP A 79 1.04 12.00 14.12
C ASP A 79 2.50 12.23 13.72
N SER A 80 2.78 12.08 12.43
CA SER A 80 4.11 12.37 11.86
C SER A 80 4.45 13.85 11.85
N THR A 81 3.45 14.68 11.64
CA THR A 81 3.59 16.13 11.45
C THR A 81 2.41 16.84 12.09
N GLN A 82 2.63 18.06 12.59
CA GLN A 82 1.62 18.77 13.38
C GLN A 82 0.38 19.21 12.59
N ASP A 83 0.51 19.37 11.27
CA ASP A 83 -0.51 19.93 10.37
C ASP A 83 -1.22 18.88 9.50
N LEU A 84 -0.80 17.62 9.54
CA LEU A 84 -1.43 16.50 8.83
C LEU A 84 -1.74 15.36 9.81
N PRO A 85 -2.84 15.48 10.58
CA PRO A 85 -3.26 14.41 11.47
C PRO A 85 -3.66 13.17 10.66
N ARG A 86 -3.32 11.99 11.17
CA ARG A 86 -3.58 10.70 10.50
C ARG A 86 -5.01 10.22 10.72
N GLU A 87 -5.61 10.51 11.86
CA GLU A 87 -6.95 10.02 12.23
C GLU A 87 -8.03 10.24 11.14
N PRO A 88 -8.11 11.40 10.45
CA PRO A 88 -9.04 11.58 9.33
C PRO A 88 -8.93 10.50 8.23
N VAL A 89 -7.72 10.02 7.92
CA VAL A 89 -7.51 8.96 6.93
C VAL A 89 -8.12 7.63 7.40
N TYR A 90 -8.09 7.37 8.71
CA TYR A 90 -8.69 6.16 9.30
C TYR A 90 -10.21 6.25 9.34
N LEU A 91 -10.76 7.44 9.59
CA LEU A 91 -12.20 7.68 9.52
C LEU A 91 -12.72 7.41 8.09
N ASP A 92 -12.06 7.96 7.07
CA ASP A 92 -12.36 7.69 5.65
C ASP A 92 -12.27 6.19 5.33
N LEU A 93 -11.25 5.48 5.84
CA LEU A 93 -11.07 4.05 5.63
C LEU A 93 -12.19 3.24 6.29
N VAL A 94 -12.56 3.56 7.54
CA VAL A 94 -13.64 2.87 8.26
C VAL A 94 -14.98 3.05 7.54
N GLU A 95 -15.27 4.26 7.08
CA GLU A 95 -16.48 4.55 6.31
C GLU A 95 -16.48 3.81 4.97
N ALA A 96 -15.37 3.88 4.23
CA ALA A 96 -15.24 3.26 2.90
C ALA A 96 -15.35 1.74 2.90
N THR A 97 -15.06 1.09 4.03
CA THR A 97 -15.13 -0.38 4.18
C THR A 97 -16.46 -0.87 4.73
N HIS A 98 -17.33 0.05 5.19
CA HIS A 98 -18.63 -0.30 5.75
C HIS A 98 -19.51 -1.02 4.71
N GLY A 99 -19.99 -2.22 5.06
CA GLY A 99 -20.81 -3.05 4.19
C GLY A 99 -20.03 -3.91 3.19
N HIS A 100 -18.69 -3.79 3.14
CA HIS A 100 -17.83 -4.54 2.22
C HIS A 100 -16.96 -5.59 2.92
N ILE A 101 -16.43 -5.27 4.11
CA ILE A 101 -15.56 -6.15 4.86
C ILE A 101 -15.65 -5.87 6.36
N GLU A 102 -15.39 -6.89 7.18
CA GLU A 102 -15.20 -6.70 8.62
C GLU A 102 -13.83 -6.08 8.89
N LEU A 103 -13.76 -5.11 9.82
CA LEU A 103 -12.51 -4.52 10.28
C LEU A 103 -12.12 -5.05 11.66
N ASP A 104 -10.95 -5.65 11.78
CA ASP A 104 -10.32 -5.91 13.08
C ASP A 104 -9.45 -4.70 13.45
N VAL A 105 -9.94 -3.86 14.37
CA VAL A 105 -9.28 -2.63 14.82
C VAL A 105 -8.41 -2.93 16.04
N VAL A 106 -7.11 -2.88 15.86
CA VAL A 106 -6.09 -3.11 16.88
C VAL A 106 -5.82 -1.82 17.64
N VAL A 107 -5.88 -1.89 18.96
CA VAL A 107 -5.56 -0.80 19.90
C VAL A 107 -4.77 -1.36 21.08
N ALA A 108 -3.99 -0.53 21.77
CA ALA A 108 -3.15 -0.99 22.88
C ALA A 108 -3.96 -1.16 24.18
N THR A 109 -5.03 -0.37 24.36
CA THR A 109 -5.80 -0.34 25.61
C THR A 109 -7.31 -0.33 25.41
N HIS A 110 -8.06 -0.74 26.44
CA HIS A 110 -9.53 -0.60 26.45
C HIS A 110 -9.99 0.87 26.48
N ALA A 111 -9.15 1.79 26.95
CA ALA A 111 -9.44 3.22 26.91
C ALA A 111 -9.46 3.73 25.46
N GLU A 112 -8.50 3.29 24.64
CA GLU A 112 -8.49 3.59 23.20
C GLU A 112 -9.71 3.00 22.48
N VAL A 113 -10.19 1.81 22.86
CA VAL A 113 -11.47 1.29 22.30
C VAL A 113 -12.61 2.29 22.48
N ASN A 114 -12.73 2.88 23.67
CA ASN A 114 -13.79 3.86 23.95
C ASN A 114 -13.55 5.15 23.15
N TYR A 115 -12.32 5.63 23.12
CA TYR A 115 -11.95 6.79 22.31
C TYR A 115 -12.33 6.62 20.83
N VAL A 116 -11.97 5.49 20.22
CA VAL A 116 -12.30 5.23 18.80
C VAL A 116 -13.82 5.17 18.59
N LYS A 117 -14.57 4.55 19.51
CA LYS A 117 -16.03 4.52 19.43
C LYS A 117 -16.63 5.92 19.52
N ASP A 118 -16.19 6.73 20.48
CA ASP A 118 -16.66 8.09 20.67
C ASP A 118 -16.36 8.95 19.44
N ARG A 119 -15.14 8.82 18.86
CA ARG A 119 -14.77 9.51 17.62
C ARG A 119 -15.65 9.10 16.44
N LEU A 120 -15.91 7.81 16.24
CA LEU A 120 -16.80 7.34 15.17
C LEU A 120 -18.24 7.79 15.38
N ASP A 121 -18.73 7.77 16.62
CA ASP A 121 -20.09 8.22 16.96
C ASP A 121 -20.23 9.76 16.75
N ASP A 122 -19.19 10.55 17.07
CA ASP A 122 -19.14 12.01 16.83
C ASP A 122 -19.18 12.37 15.33
N GLU A 123 -18.49 11.60 14.49
CA GLU A 123 -18.45 11.79 13.04
C GLU A 123 -19.66 11.13 12.33
N GLY A 124 -20.50 10.40 13.07
CA GLY A 124 -21.65 9.68 12.53
C GLY A 124 -21.28 8.49 11.64
N ILE A 125 -20.07 7.93 11.81
CA ILE A 125 -19.57 6.82 10.99
C ILE A 125 -20.04 5.48 11.60
N PRO A 126 -20.75 4.64 10.83
CA PRO A 126 -21.19 3.34 11.30
C PRO A 126 -20.02 2.43 11.68
N ARG A 127 -20.13 1.79 12.85
CA ARG A 127 -19.09 0.88 13.38
C ARG A 127 -19.57 -0.55 13.61
N SER A 128 -20.62 -0.98 12.91
CA SER A 128 -21.20 -2.32 13.09
C SER A 128 -20.33 -3.44 12.51
N HIS A 129 -19.44 -3.12 11.56
CA HIS A 129 -18.48 -4.04 10.96
C HIS A 129 -17.13 -4.06 11.70
N LEU A 130 -17.01 -3.38 12.84
CA LEU A 130 -15.76 -3.27 13.60
C LEU A 130 -15.69 -4.29 14.74
N ARG A 131 -14.54 -4.97 14.83
CA ARG A 131 -14.13 -5.81 15.94
C ARG A 131 -12.89 -5.23 16.59
N PHE A 132 -13.01 -4.77 17.83
CA PHE A 132 -11.88 -4.22 18.56
C PHE A 132 -11.00 -5.34 19.14
N ARG A 133 -9.68 -5.22 18.94
CA ARG A 133 -8.64 -6.13 19.41
C ARG A 133 -7.68 -5.36 20.30
N VAL A 134 -7.73 -5.63 21.61
CA VAL A 134 -6.80 -5.00 22.56
C VAL A 134 -5.52 -5.82 22.61
N ILE A 135 -4.45 -5.28 22.02
CA ILE A 135 -3.14 -5.93 21.88
C ILE A 135 -2.07 -4.94 22.35
N PRO A 136 -1.60 -5.04 23.62
CA PRO A 136 -0.71 -4.04 24.20
C PRO A 136 0.63 -3.84 23.50
N SER A 137 1.06 -4.74 22.61
CA SER A 137 2.30 -4.65 21.83
C SER A 137 2.17 -3.82 20.55
N VAL A 138 0.96 -3.31 20.22
CA VAL A 138 0.79 -2.40 19.07
C VAL A 138 1.37 -1.03 19.38
N MET A 139 2.61 -0.80 18.94
CA MET A 139 3.30 0.48 19.16
C MET A 139 3.22 1.42 17.96
N ASP A 140 2.98 0.88 16.77
CA ASP A 140 2.94 1.64 15.53
C ASP A 140 1.80 1.17 14.61
N ILE A 141 1.51 1.96 13.57
CA ILE A 141 0.35 1.79 12.71
C ILE A 141 0.57 0.88 11.50
N TRP A 142 1.83 0.54 11.20
CA TRP A 142 2.24 -0.12 9.96
C TRP A 142 2.01 -1.63 10.02
N LEU A 143 0.74 -2.01 10.11
CA LEU A 143 0.32 -3.39 10.33
C LEU A 143 0.63 -4.30 9.13
N ARG A 144 0.79 -3.72 7.94
CA ARG A 144 1.28 -4.44 6.76
C ARG A 144 2.65 -5.07 7.01
N ASP A 145 3.50 -4.37 7.72
CA ASP A 145 4.91 -4.73 7.89
C ASP A 145 5.20 -5.46 9.20
N THR A 146 4.36 -5.24 10.21
CA THR A 146 4.53 -5.76 11.58
C THR A 146 3.46 -6.79 11.97
N GLY A 147 2.39 -6.89 11.20
CA GLY A 147 1.31 -7.85 11.39
C GLY A 147 1.61 -9.21 10.76
N PRO A 148 0.79 -10.23 11.07
CA PRO A 148 1.01 -11.58 10.58
C PRO A 148 0.70 -11.68 9.08
N MET A 149 1.61 -12.30 8.33
CA MET A 149 1.32 -12.72 6.96
C MET A 149 0.43 -13.97 7.01
N PHE A 150 -0.88 -13.79 6.87
CA PHE A 150 -1.84 -14.89 6.96
C PHE A 150 -1.75 -15.85 5.77
N LEU A 151 -1.86 -17.14 6.07
CA LEU A 151 -1.72 -18.26 5.15
C LEU A 151 -2.98 -19.14 5.17
N LYS A 152 -3.22 -19.82 4.06
CA LYS A 152 -4.15 -20.95 4.00
C LYS A 152 -3.37 -22.26 4.18
N ARG A 153 -3.61 -22.97 5.29
CA ARG A 153 -3.03 -24.30 5.55
C ARG A 153 -4.02 -25.39 5.15
N LYS A 154 -3.62 -26.27 4.23
CA LYS A 154 -4.42 -27.41 3.79
C LYS A 154 -4.65 -28.42 4.94
N ILE A 155 -5.88 -28.90 5.10
CA ILE A 155 -6.24 -29.92 6.10
C ILE A 155 -6.35 -31.29 5.44
N GLY A 156 -5.39 -32.18 5.75
CA GLY A 156 -5.31 -33.51 5.16
C GLY A 156 -5.22 -33.45 3.62
N ASN A 157 -5.86 -34.41 2.94
CA ASN A 157 -5.91 -34.48 1.48
C ASN A 157 -7.14 -33.78 0.88
N THR A 158 -7.83 -32.94 1.64
CA THR A 158 -9.06 -32.24 1.21
C THR A 158 -8.76 -30.86 0.65
N ASN A 159 -9.74 -30.22 -0.02
CA ASN A 159 -9.68 -28.81 -0.41
C ASN A 159 -10.18 -27.87 0.71
N THR A 160 -10.03 -28.29 1.98
CA THR A 160 -10.37 -27.49 3.15
C THR A 160 -9.11 -26.86 3.71
N TYR A 161 -9.21 -25.60 4.12
CA TYR A 161 -8.10 -24.81 4.63
C TYR A 161 -8.39 -24.32 6.06
N ALA A 162 -7.36 -24.34 6.90
CA ALA A 162 -7.31 -23.62 8.17
C ALA A 162 -6.52 -22.32 7.98
N THR A 163 -6.83 -21.31 8.80
CA THR A 163 -5.97 -20.13 8.94
C THR A 163 -4.65 -20.55 9.59
N ALA A 164 -3.56 -20.11 8.99
CA ALA A 164 -2.24 -20.09 9.61
C ALA A 164 -1.63 -18.68 9.41
N ALA A 165 -0.48 -18.42 10.01
CA ALA A 165 0.25 -17.17 9.85
C ALA A 165 1.76 -17.41 9.84
N SER A 166 2.49 -16.53 9.19
CA SER A 166 3.94 -16.39 9.39
C SER A 166 4.24 -15.25 10.35
N ASP A 167 5.24 -15.49 11.20
CA ASP A 167 5.83 -14.55 12.16
C ASP A 167 7.29 -14.33 11.73
N PHE A 168 7.60 -13.13 11.26
CA PHE A 168 8.93 -12.78 10.79
C PHE A 168 9.57 -11.78 11.75
N GLY A 169 10.91 -11.75 11.77
CA GLY A 169 11.57 -10.70 12.52
C GLY A 169 11.29 -9.33 11.89
N PHE A 170 11.25 -8.31 12.73
CA PHE A 170 11.14 -6.91 12.31
C PHE A 170 12.24 -6.08 12.99
N ASN A 171 12.82 -5.11 12.27
CA ASN A 171 13.88 -4.26 12.80
C ASN A 171 13.66 -2.78 12.46
N SER A 172 12.39 -2.35 12.40
CA SER A 172 12.02 -0.98 11.99
C SER A 172 12.64 -0.62 10.65
N TRP A 173 12.37 -1.41 9.61
CA TRP A 173 12.85 -1.19 8.25
C TRP A 173 14.38 -0.96 8.13
N GLY A 174 15.17 -1.52 9.05
CA GLY A 174 16.62 -1.34 9.10
C GLY A 174 17.10 -0.06 9.80
N TYR A 175 16.21 0.80 10.31
CA TYR A 175 16.57 1.95 11.15
C TYR A 175 17.03 1.55 12.55
N GLN A 176 16.69 0.34 13.00
CA GLN A 176 17.10 -0.18 14.31
C GLN A 176 18.02 -1.39 14.18
N ASN A 177 19.05 -1.44 15.03
CA ASN A 177 19.88 -2.63 15.17
C ASN A 177 19.17 -3.64 16.08
N ARG A 178 19.40 -4.95 15.88
CA ARG A 178 18.67 -6.05 16.54
C ARG A 178 18.72 -6.08 18.08
N THR A 179 19.52 -5.19 18.71
CA THR A 179 19.75 -5.16 20.16
C THR A 179 19.23 -3.89 20.84
N SER A 180 18.63 -2.95 20.11
CA SER A 180 18.06 -1.75 20.74
C SER A 180 16.67 -2.06 21.32
N ILE A 181 16.49 -1.85 22.62
CA ILE A 181 15.17 -1.76 23.22
C ILE A 181 14.57 -0.43 22.76
N SER A 182 13.67 -0.48 21.78
CA SER A 182 12.95 0.69 21.29
C SER A 182 11.58 0.75 21.94
N PRO A 183 11.11 1.93 22.39
CA PRO A 183 9.72 2.08 22.84
C PRO A 183 8.71 1.85 21.69
N TRP A 184 9.17 1.83 20.44
CA TRP A 184 8.38 1.55 19.24
C TRP A 184 8.53 0.11 18.73
N ASP A 185 9.10 -0.78 19.55
CA ASP A 185 9.34 -2.17 19.16
C ASP A 185 8.02 -2.92 18.93
N SER A 186 7.68 -3.10 17.65
CA SER A 186 6.53 -3.88 17.19
C SER A 186 6.93 -5.27 16.68
N SER A 187 8.13 -5.77 17.02
CA SER A 187 8.70 -7.02 16.49
C SER A 187 8.02 -8.30 16.97
N VAL A 188 7.02 -8.19 17.86
CA VAL A 188 6.23 -9.32 18.36
C VAL A 188 4.75 -9.21 18.00
N LEU A 189 4.34 -8.15 17.29
CA LEU A 189 2.94 -7.84 17.04
C LEU A 189 2.24 -8.93 16.21
N ASP A 190 2.91 -9.47 15.20
CA ASP A 190 2.45 -10.60 14.41
C ASP A 190 2.12 -11.84 15.25
N ARG A 191 3.01 -12.20 16.17
CA ARG A 191 2.87 -13.32 17.11
C ARG A 191 1.75 -13.08 18.10
N ASP A 192 1.61 -11.86 18.61
CA ASP A 192 0.56 -11.52 19.55
C ASP A 192 -0.82 -11.55 18.88
N ILE A 193 -0.94 -11.00 17.66
CA ILE A 193 -2.16 -11.13 16.85
C ILE A 193 -2.48 -12.60 16.59
N ALA A 194 -1.50 -13.39 16.15
CA ALA A 194 -1.68 -14.82 15.92
C ALA A 194 -2.16 -15.54 17.19
N THR A 195 -1.62 -15.19 18.36
CA THR A 195 -2.02 -15.72 19.66
C THR A 195 -3.47 -15.35 20.00
N THR A 196 -3.91 -14.12 19.74
CA THR A 196 -5.32 -13.71 19.94
C THR A 196 -6.31 -14.50 19.08
N LEU A 197 -5.82 -15.04 17.95
CA LEU A 197 -6.58 -15.89 17.04
C LEU A 197 -6.47 -17.38 17.39
N GLY A 198 -5.71 -17.74 18.43
CA GLY A 198 -5.46 -19.13 18.83
C GLY A 198 -4.52 -19.89 17.91
N LEU A 199 -3.76 -19.21 17.04
CA LEU A 199 -2.80 -19.83 16.14
C LEU A 199 -1.55 -20.23 16.92
N SER A 200 -1.18 -21.51 16.82
CA SER A 200 0.00 -22.05 17.49
C SER A 200 0.50 -23.32 16.78
N GLY A 201 1.71 -23.78 17.11
CA GLY A 201 2.29 -24.99 16.54
C GLY A 201 2.36 -24.91 15.01
N ASN A 202 1.61 -25.77 14.32
CA ASN A 202 1.59 -25.78 12.85
C ASN A 202 0.87 -24.56 12.25
N ASP A 203 0.06 -23.84 13.02
CA ASP A 203 -0.67 -22.66 12.54
C ASP A 203 0.13 -21.36 12.65
N LEU A 204 1.30 -21.38 13.28
CA LEU A 204 2.19 -20.23 13.41
C LEU A 204 3.61 -20.59 12.94
N ARG A 205 4.05 -19.96 11.84
CA ARG A 205 5.30 -20.27 11.14
C ARG A 205 6.33 -19.17 11.38
N SER A 206 7.04 -19.25 12.50
CA SER A 206 8.02 -18.23 12.90
C SER A 206 9.38 -18.35 12.20
N SER A 207 10.04 -17.23 11.95
CA SER A 207 11.39 -17.13 11.38
C SER A 207 12.14 -15.92 11.94
N SER A 208 13.44 -16.07 12.20
CA SER A 208 14.31 -14.95 12.59
C SER A 208 14.80 -14.10 11.40
N MET A 209 14.41 -14.46 10.17
CA MET A 209 14.68 -13.63 8.99
C MET A 209 13.85 -12.35 9.11
N ILE A 210 14.46 -11.21 8.80
CA ILE A 210 13.74 -9.94 8.76
C ILE A 210 12.98 -9.86 7.44
N SER A 211 11.67 -9.64 7.51
CA SER A 211 10.81 -9.48 6.35
C SER A 211 9.55 -8.73 6.72
N GLU A 212 9.16 -7.80 5.87
CA GLU A 212 7.95 -7.00 5.98
C GLU A 212 6.93 -7.38 4.89
N GLY A 213 5.64 -7.28 5.18
CA GLY A 213 4.58 -7.62 4.22
C GLY A 213 4.56 -6.70 3.00
N GLY A 214 4.85 -5.41 3.13
CA GLY A 214 4.87 -4.47 2.00
C GLY A 214 6.08 -4.69 1.07
N ALA A 215 7.13 -5.34 1.56
CA ALA A 215 8.36 -5.62 0.80
C ALA A 215 8.23 -6.79 -0.19
N ILE A 216 7.13 -7.53 -0.12
CA ILE A 216 6.85 -8.69 -0.95
C ILE A 216 5.48 -8.55 -1.62
N GLU A 217 5.32 -9.21 -2.76
CA GLU A 217 4.03 -9.26 -3.46
C GLU A 217 3.81 -10.67 -3.99
N SER A 218 2.66 -11.29 -3.68
CA SER A 218 2.37 -12.67 -4.08
C SER A 218 1.29 -12.75 -5.15
N ASN A 219 1.49 -13.65 -6.12
CA ASN A 219 0.45 -13.96 -7.09
C ASN A 219 -0.64 -14.92 -6.56
N GLY A 220 -0.57 -15.29 -5.29
CA GLY A 220 -1.42 -16.31 -4.67
C GLY A 220 -1.10 -17.76 -5.06
N ASN A 221 -0.38 -18.01 -6.15
CA ASN A 221 -0.10 -19.36 -6.65
C ASN A 221 1.40 -19.73 -6.62
N GLY A 222 2.12 -19.22 -5.62
CA GLY A 222 3.50 -19.60 -5.33
C GLY A 222 4.57 -18.84 -6.13
N THR A 223 4.19 -17.83 -6.92
CA THR A 223 5.10 -16.82 -7.44
C THR A 223 5.08 -15.60 -6.52
N MET A 224 6.24 -15.00 -6.29
CA MET A 224 6.40 -13.80 -5.48
C MET A 224 7.40 -12.83 -6.11
N PHE A 225 7.14 -11.53 -6.00
CA PHE A 225 8.15 -10.49 -6.14
C PHE A 225 8.76 -10.12 -4.80
N ILE A 226 10.03 -9.73 -4.83
CA ILE A 226 10.72 -9.13 -3.70
C ILE A 226 11.73 -8.09 -4.21
N THR A 227 11.87 -6.99 -3.48
CA THR A 227 12.94 -6.01 -3.74
C THR A 227 14.27 -6.49 -3.15
N GLU A 228 15.25 -6.72 -4.02
CA GLU A 228 16.61 -7.16 -3.69
C GLU A 228 17.33 -6.20 -2.73
N ALA A 229 17.27 -4.90 -2.99
CA ALA A 229 17.89 -3.88 -2.14
C ALA A 229 17.36 -3.94 -0.69
N VAL A 230 16.05 -4.14 -0.52
CA VAL A 230 15.41 -4.26 0.81
C VAL A 230 15.86 -5.55 1.48
N ALA A 231 15.60 -6.70 0.86
CA ALA A 231 15.83 -8.00 1.49
C ALA A 231 17.29 -8.24 1.91
N LEU A 232 18.26 -7.80 1.09
CA LEU A 232 19.69 -7.93 1.40
C LEU A 232 20.16 -6.92 2.44
N GLN A 233 19.58 -5.71 2.48
CA GLN A 233 19.89 -4.75 3.55
C GLN A 233 19.36 -5.24 4.91
N ARG A 234 18.16 -5.82 4.93
CA ARG A 234 17.56 -6.38 6.16
C ARG A 234 18.32 -7.59 6.69
N ASN A 235 18.91 -8.37 5.79
CA ASN A 235 19.56 -9.64 6.10
C ASN A 235 20.99 -9.70 5.53
N PRO A 236 21.93 -8.84 6.00
CA PRO A 236 23.25 -8.67 5.40
C PRO A 236 24.15 -9.93 5.47
N GLY A 237 23.79 -10.90 6.30
CA GLY A 237 24.48 -12.20 6.41
C GLY A 237 23.85 -13.34 5.60
N MET A 238 22.76 -13.09 4.85
CA MET A 238 22.05 -14.12 4.10
C MET A 238 22.25 -13.95 2.59
N THR A 239 22.46 -15.07 1.89
CA THR A 239 22.41 -15.11 0.43
C THR A 239 20.97 -15.09 -0.06
N LYS A 240 20.76 -14.69 -1.32
CA LYS A 240 19.42 -14.79 -1.96
C LYS A 240 18.83 -16.18 -1.85
N THR A 241 19.61 -17.23 -2.09
CA THR A 241 19.15 -18.61 -1.97
C THR A 241 18.70 -18.95 -0.55
N GLN A 242 19.40 -18.46 0.49
CA GLN A 242 18.96 -18.65 1.88
C GLN A 242 17.63 -17.92 2.15
N ILE A 243 17.48 -16.68 1.68
CA ILE A 243 16.25 -15.90 1.80
C ILE A 243 15.10 -16.63 1.07
N GLU A 244 15.33 -17.09 -0.16
CA GLU A 244 14.34 -17.84 -0.93
C GLU A 244 13.88 -19.11 -0.21
N ASN A 245 14.82 -19.85 0.39
CA ASN A 245 14.49 -21.07 1.12
C ASN A 245 13.60 -20.79 2.33
N VAL A 246 13.80 -19.66 3.01
CA VAL A 246 12.92 -19.24 4.11
C VAL A 246 11.52 -18.93 3.60
N TYR A 247 11.36 -18.19 2.50
CA TYR A 247 10.02 -17.92 1.94
C TYR A 247 9.34 -19.17 1.38
N LYS A 248 10.09 -20.08 0.77
CA LYS A 248 9.57 -21.38 0.31
C LYS A 248 9.03 -22.20 1.48
N ASP A 249 9.77 -22.24 2.58
CA ASP A 249 9.34 -22.94 3.79
C ASP A 249 8.18 -22.19 4.47
N ARG A 250 8.35 -20.92 4.83
CA ARG A 250 7.43 -20.18 5.69
C ARG A 250 6.13 -19.77 5.00
N LEU A 251 6.19 -19.33 3.74
CA LEU A 251 5.02 -18.83 3.00
C LEU A 251 4.48 -19.80 1.94
N GLY A 252 5.18 -20.92 1.71
CA GLY A 252 4.81 -21.86 0.64
C GLY A 252 5.13 -21.34 -0.76
N MET A 253 6.04 -20.37 -0.88
CA MET A 253 6.49 -19.87 -2.18
C MET A 253 7.23 -20.95 -2.97
N LYS A 254 7.28 -20.77 -4.28
CA LYS A 254 7.92 -21.73 -5.19
C LYS A 254 8.89 -21.06 -6.16
N LYS A 255 8.50 -19.89 -6.67
CA LYS A 255 9.33 -19.04 -7.52
C LYS A 255 9.37 -17.64 -6.94
N ILE A 256 10.57 -17.10 -6.84
CA ILE A 256 10.82 -15.75 -6.32
C ILE A 256 11.52 -14.98 -7.43
N ILE A 257 10.94 -13.85 -7.80
CA ILE A 257 11.42 -12.95 -8.84
C ILE A 257 11.99 -11.72 -8.14
N TRP A 258 13.31 -11.52 -8.30
CA TRP A 258 14.07 -10.48 -7.61
C TRP A 258 14.07 -9.17 -8.40
N LEU A 259 13.31 -8.20 -7.92
CA LEU A 259 13.31 -6.84 -8.45
C LEU A 259 14.48 -6.07 -7.84
N LYS A 260 15.21 -5.28 -8.64
CA LYS A 260 16.50 -4.72 -8.17
C LYS A 260 16.34 -3.68 -7.06
N GLN A 261 15.46 -2.71 -7.27
CA GLN A 261 15.25 -1.57 -6.38
C GLN A 261 13.87 -0.97 -6.65
N GLY A 262 13.23 -0.39 -5.62
CA GLY A 262 11.99 0.36 -5.75
C GLY A 262 12.20 1.82 -6.16
N VAL A 263 11.14 2.62 -6.07
CA VAL A 263 11.15 4.04 -6.44
C VAL A 263 12.03 4.90 -5.51
N PRO A 264 12.70 5.96 -6.01
CA PRO A 264 13.65 6.75 -5.22
C PRO A 264 13.02 7.58 -4.10
N GLU A 265 11.74 7.96 -4.22
CA GLU A 265 10.98 8.65 -3.17
C GLU A 265 10.65 7.74 -1.97
N ASP A 266 10.87 6.42 -2.07
CA ASP A 266 10.76 5.43 -0.99
C ASP A 266 12.14 4.86 -0.55
N ASP A 267 13.26 5.41 -1.02
CA ASP A 267 14.59 5.01 -0.52
C ASP A 267 14.73 5.34 0.98
N LEU A 268 15.36 4.46 1.77
CA LEU A 268 15.59 4.70 3.21
C LEU A 268 16.26 6.06 3.43
N THR A 269 15.80 6.80 4.43
CA THR A 269 16.29 8.16 4.70
C THR A 269 17.81 8.19 4.90
N PHE A 270 18.38 7.16 5.54
CA PHE A 270 19.81 7.13 5.86
C PHE A 270 20.72 6.64 4.72
N TRP A 271 20.17 6.18 3.59
CA TRP A 271 20.98 5.72 2.44
C TRP A 271 21.69 6.86 1.68
N ARG A 272 21.61 8.11 2.19
CA ARG A 272 21.98 9.38 1.54
C ARG A 272 21.70 9.37 0.05
N ASN A 273 20.56 9.92 -0.31
CA ASN A 273 20.29 10.50 -1.63
C ASN A 273 20.95 9.70 -2.76
N LYS A 274 20.62 8.40 -2.88
CA LYS A 274 21.00 7.53 -4.02
C LYS A 274 20.28 7.97 -5.31
N GLY A 275 20.34 9.27 -5.59
CA GLY A 275 19.71 9.97 -6.70
C GLY A 275 18.80 11.15 -6.37
N LEU A 276 18.56 11.47 -5.09
CA LEU A 276 17.79 12.66 -4.72
C LEU A 276 18.64 13.94 -4.77
N PRO A 277 18.05 15.12 -5.10
CA PRO A 277 18.72 16.40 -4.95
C PRO A 277 19.29 16.61 -3.54
N SER A 278 20.42 17.29 -3.40
CA SER A 278 21.17 17.38 -2.13
C SER A 278 20.43 18.04 -0.96
N ASN A 279 19.39 18.82 -1.25
CA ASN A 279 18.54 19.53 -0.28
C ASN A 279 17.14 18.91 -0.13
N VAL A 280 16.94 17.71 -0.68
CA VAL A 280 15.69 16.94 -0.57
C VAL A 280 16.02 15.62 0.13
N TYR A 281 15.18 15.25 1.08
CA TYR A 281 15.27 14.01 1.85
C TYR A 281 14.01 13.18 1.66
N THR A 282 14.05 11.87 1.89
CA THR A 282 12.82 11.09 2.08
C THR A 282 12.30 11.28 3.51
N THR A 283 11.02 10.99 3.72
CA THR A 283 10.50 10.75 5.07
C THR A 283 10.98 9.39 5.58
N LEU A 284 10.49 8.91 6.74
CA LEU A 284 10.84 7.59 7.34
C LEU A 284 10.32 6.40 6.52
N THR A 285 10.73 6.36 5.26
CA THR A 285 10.37 5.41 4.20
C THR A 285 11.12 4.10 4.36
N VAL A 286 10.73 3.10 3.57
CA VAL A 286 10.99 1.69 3.88
C VAL A 286 12.03 1.02 2.96
N GLY A 287 12.52 1.73 1.95
CA GLY A 287 13.67 1.33 1.15
C GLY A 287 13.35 0.77 -0.24
N GLY A 288 12.16 1.06 -0.77
CA GLY A 288 11.69 0.56 -2.06
C GLY A 288 10.85 -0.71 -1.92
N HIS A 289 9.85 -0.70 -1.05
CA HIS A 289 8.90 -1.80 -0.90
C HIS A 289 8.11 -2.02 -2.21
N THR A 290 7.73 -3.27 -2.49
CA THR A 290 7.03 -3.62 -3.74
C THR A 290 5.67 -2.95 -3.82
N ASP A 291 5.00 -2.77 -2.69
CA ASP A 291 3.68 -2.16 -2.62
C ASP A 291 3.62 -0.68 -3.02
N GLU A 292 4.78 -0.03 -3.18
CA GLU A 292 4.88 1.33 -3.71
C GLU A 292 4.92 1.39 -5.25
N PHE A 293 5.16 0.27 -5.96
CA PHE A 293 5.38 0.35 -7.41
C PHE A 293 4.87 -0.81 -8.26
N VAL A 294 4.65 -2.00 -7.70
CA VAL A 294 4.18 -3.18 -8.46
C VAL A 294 3.30 -4.08 -7.62
N ARG A 295 2.12 -4.46 -8.14
CA ARG A 295 1.14 -5.28 -7.42
C ARG A 295 0.52 -6.31 -8.36
N PHE A 296 0.38 -7.56 -7.91
CA PHE A 296 -0.42 -8.56 -8.65
C PHE A 296 -1.89 -8.20 -8.52
N VAL A 297 -2.64 -8.37 -9.61
CA VAL A 297 -4.10 -8.19 -9.63
C VAL A 297 -4.84 -9.47 -9.92
N ASP A 298 -4.11 -10.46 -10.45
CA ASP A 298 -4.49 -11.86 -10.53
C ASP A 298 -3.21 -12.75 -10.51
N GLN A 299 -3.32 -14.01 -10.92
CA GLN A 299 -2.22 -14.97 -10.88
C GLN A 299 -1.07 -14.68 -11.87
N ASP A 300 -1.32 -13.94 -12.95
CA ASP A 300 -0.37 -13.71 -14.03
C ASP A 300 -0.37 -12.27 -14.56
N THR A 301 -1.06 -11.34 -13.91
CA THR A 301 -1.17 -9.92 -14.30
C THR A 301 -0.75 -9.02 -13.15
N VAL A 302 0.02 -7.98 -13.47
CA VAL A 302 0.49 -6.97 -12.51
C VAL A 302 0.12 -5.57 -12.96
N LEU A 303 -0.18 -4.70 -12.00
CA LEU A 303 -0.06 -3.26 -12.21
C LEU A 303 1.40 -2.85 -11.96
N LEU A 304 1.94 -1.97 -12.80
CA LEU A 304 3.27 -1.38 -12.63
C LEU A 304 3.19 0.13 -12.86
N ALA A 305 3.67 0.90 -11.88
CA ALA A 305 3.70 2.36 -11.98
C ALA A 305 4.53 2.83 -13.19
N GLU A 306 4.07 3.92 -13.80
CA GLU A 306 4.69 4.54 -14.97
C GLU A 306 4.92 6.03 -14.73
N VAL A 307 6.19 6.43 -14.86
CA VAL A 307 6.58 7.83 -15.03
C VAL A 307 6.80 8.08 -16.51
N THR A 308 6.08 9.03 -17.09
CA THR A 308 6.19 9.39 -18.51
C THR A 308 7.52 10.07 -18.82
N SER A 309 7.92 10.11 -20.10
CA SER A 309 9.11 10.84 -20.52
C SER A 309 9.03 12.35 -20.22
N ALA A 310 7.83 12.93 -20.25
CA ALA A 310 7.62 14.35 -19.95
C ALA A 310 7.86 14.65 -18.46
N GLU A 311 7.40 13.76 -17.57
CA GLU A 311 7.63 13.89 -16.13
C GLU A 311 9.09 13.67 -15.76
N ALA A 312 9.72 12.65 -16.35
CA ALA A 312 11.15 12.40 -16.21
C ALA A 312 12.01 13.58 -16.69
N ALA A 313 11.57 14.32 -17.71
CA ALA A 313 12.27 15.52 -18.16
C ALA A 313 12.08 16.72 -17.21
N ALA A 314 11.02 16.73 -16.41
CA ALA A 314 10.65 17.85 -15.55
C ALA A 314 11.23 17.75 -14.14
N ASP A 315 11.48 16.54 -13.63
CA ASP A 315 11.95 16.32 -12.26
C ASP A 315 13.01 15.20 -12.20
N PRO A 316 14.18 15.42 -11.58
CA PRO A 316 15.26 14.43 -11.52
C PRO A 316 14.90 13.18 -10.69
N ILE A 317 14.03 13.31 -9.67
CA ILE A 317 13.53 12.18 -8.90
C ILE A 317 12.62 11.33 -9.81
N ALA A 318 11.74 11.98 -10.56
CA ALA A 318 10.89 11.29 -11.55
C ALA A 318 11.73 10.62 -12.65
N ALA A 319 12.83 11.25 -13.10
CA ALA A 319 13.75 10.65 -14.07
C ALA A 319 14.34 9.34 -13.55
N LEU A 320 14.82 9.35 -12.30
CA LEU A 320 15.35 8.15 -11.66
C LEU A 320 14.28 7.09 -11.41
N ALA A 321 13.09 7.51 -10.98
CA ALA A 321 11.94 6.62 -10.82
C ALA A 321 11.63 5.90 -12.14
N ARG A 322 11.58 6.64 -13.27
CA ARG A 322 11.42 6.04 -14.60
C ARG A 322 12.50 5.01 -14.89
N THR A 323 13.78 5.33 -14.66
CA THR A 323 14.89 4.38 -14.87
C THR A 323 14.71 3.10 -14.06
N ARG A 324 14.35 3.20 -12.78
CA ARG A 324 14.15 2.04 -11.91
C ARG A 324 12.92 1.22 -12.31
N LEU A 325 11.82 1.88 -12.67
CA LEU A 325 10.57 1.22 -13.12
C LEU A 325 10.73 0.49 -14.46
N GLU A 326 11.52 1.02 -15.40
CA GLU A 326 11.84 0.29 -16.64
C GLU A 326 12.77 -0.90 -16.38
N ALA A 327 13.66 -0.81 -15.40
CA ALA A 327 14.47 -1.96 -14.97
C ALA A 327 13.61 -3.06 -14.31
N VAL A 328 12.61 -2.68 -13.50
CA VAL A 328 11.60 -3.59 -12.94
C VAL A 328 10.82 -4.27 -14.07
N ARG A 329 10.33 -3.48 -15.04
CA ARG A 329 9.64 -4.02 -16.22
C ARG A 329 10.50 -5.06 -16.93
N ALA A 330 11.77 -4.77 -17.22
CA ALA A 330 12.65 -5.72 -17.91
C ALA A 330 12.85 -7.03 -17.15
N VAL A 331 12.85 -7.01 -15.81
CA VAL A 331 12.88 -8.22 -14.99
C VAL A 331 11.57 -9.01 -15.15
N ILE A 332 10.42 -8.35 -15.13
CA ILE A 332 9.11 -9.02 -15.27
C ILE A 332 8.92 -9.58 -16.68
N ASP A 333 9.25 -8.81 -17.73
CA ASP A 333 9.17 -9.23 -19.14
C ASP A 333 10.06 -10.45 -19.46
N SER A 334 11.11 -10.68 -18.66
CA SER A 334 12.01 -11.84 -18.81
C SER A 334 11.68 -13.01 -17.86
N ALA A 335 10.67 -12.84 -17.02
CA ALA A 335 10.24 -13.83 -16.04
C ALA A 335 8.92 -14.48 -16.48
N THR A 336 8.62 -15.59 -15.81
CA THR A 336 7.33 -16.27 -15.89
C THR A 336 6.85 -16.56 -14.48
N THR A 337 5.58 -16.87 -14.29
CA THR A 337 5.08 -17.43 -13.04
C THR A 337 5.75 -18.77 -12.73
N TYR A 338 5.55 -19.30 -11.53
CA TYR A 338 5.98 -20.67 -11.18
C TYR A 338 5.42 -21.72 -12.16
N GLU A 339 4.21 -21.49 -12.67
CA GLU A 339 3.52 -22.40 -13.60
C GLU A 339 3.99 -22.23 -15.05
N GLY A 340 4.91 -21.31 -15.30
CA GLY A 340 5.48 -21.05 -16.63
C GLY A 340 4.62 -20.13 -17.50
N GLN A 341 3.64 -19.42 -16.94
CA GLN A 341 2.88 -18.39 -17.66
C GLN A 341 3.69 -17.10 -17.74
N ASP A 342 3.58 -16.38 -18.85
CA ASP A 342 4.10 -15.02 -18.95
C ASP A 342 3.36 -14.11 -17.96
N ILE A 343 4.03 -13.06 -17.48
CA ILE A 343 3.42 -12.10 -16.56
C ILE A 343 3.02 -10.85 -17.34
N GLU A 344 1.71 -10.61 -17.47
CA GLU A 344 1.17 -9.42 -18.12
C GLU A 344 1.40 -8.16 -17.26
N ILE A 345 1.83 -7.07 -17.90
CA ILE A 345 2.07 -5.79 -17.23
C ILE A 345 1.05 -4.76 -17.72
N ILE A 346 0.19 -4.31 -16.82
CA ILE A 346 -0.68 -3.16 -17.03
C ILE A 346 0.00 -1.93 -16.43
N ARG A 347 0.35 -0.96 -17.28
CA ARG A 347 0.96 0.29 -16.85
C ARG A 347 -0.10 1.25 -16.30
N VAL A 348 0.20 1.83 -15.14
CA VAL A 348 -0.66 2.80 -14.44
C VAL A 348 0.12 4.07 -14.12
N PRO A 349 -0.51 5.26 -14.05
CA PRO A 349 0.22 6.48 -13.76
C PRO A 349 0.94 6.37 -12.42
N ALA A 350 2.19 6.82 -12.33
CA ALA A 350 2.82 7.12 -11.05
C ALA A 350 2.15 8.36 -10.44
N ALA A 351 2.10 8.44 -9.11
CA ALA A 351 1.59 9.64 -8.43
C ALA A 351 2.47 10.85 -8.76
N THR A 352 1.89 12.05 -8.70
CA THR A 352 2.69 13.27 -8.75
C THR A 352 3.48 13.40 -7.46
N LEU A 353 4.80 13.57 -7.56
CA LEU A 353 5.65 13.82 -6.40
C LEU A 353 5.14 15.02 -5.61
N LEU A 354 4.91 14.80 -4.31
CA LEU A 354 4.56 15.85 -3.37
C LEU A 354 5.73 16.12 -2.43
N TYR A 355 5.92 17.39 -2.13
CA TYR A 355 6.97 17.86 -1.23
C TYR A 355 6.36 18.51 0.00
N LYS A 356 7.03 18.35 1.14
CA LYS A 356 6.66 18.98 2.40
C LYS A 356 7.89 19.56 3.07
N GLN A 357 7.72 20.72 3.71
CA GLN A 357 8.70 21.20 4.68
C GLN A 357 8.36 20.62 6.04
N MET A 358 9.32 19.93 6.64
CA MET A 358 9.21 19.39 7.99
C MET A 358 10.24 20.09 8.87
N GLY A 359 9.84 20.45 10.09
CA GLY A 359 10.69 21.22 11.01
C GLY A 359 10.60 20.75 12.45
N PRO A 360 11.31 21.44 13.37
CA PRO A 360 11.32 21.08 14.78
C PRO A 360 9.92 20.89 15.36
N GLY A 361 9.69 19.72 15.97
CA GLY A 361 8.41 19.33 16.56
C GLY A 361 7.51 18.48 15.65
N ASP A 362 7.87 18.28 14.38
CA ASP A 362 7.33 17.16 13.60
C ASP A 362 8.08 15.88 14.02
N SER A 363 7.38 14.83 14.44
CA SER A 363 8.02 13.61 14.96
C SER A 363 8.91 12.93 13.91
N THR A 364 8.51 12.97 12.64
CA THR A 364 9.33 12.51 11.52
C THR A 364 10.62 13.33 11.39
N TYR A 365 10.56 14.67 11.49
CA TYR A 365 11.74 15.54 11.47
C TYR A 365 12.68 15.23 12.63
N ASP A 366 12.13 15.14 13.83
CA ASP A 366 12.90 14.91 15.07
C ASP A 366 13.62 13.55 15.00
N TYR A 367 13.02 12.53 14.38
CA TYR A 367 13.67 11.25 14.16
C TYR A 367 14.74 11.30 13.07
N ILE A 368 14.42 11.80 11.86
CA ILE A 368 15.37 11.76 10.74
C ILE A 368 16.63 12.58 11.03
N THR A 369 16.51 13.66 11.83
CA THR A 369 17.66 14.47 12.25
C THR A 369 18.55 13.80 13.30
N SER A 370 18.07 12.72 13.93
CA SER A 370 18.90 11.87 14.80
C SER A 370 19.76 10.86 14.02
N LEU A 371 19.46 10.65 12.73
CA LEU A 371 20.15 9.67 11.91
C LEU A 371 21.51 10.17 11.42
N THR A 372 22.45 9.24 11.31
CA THR A 372 23.70 9.42 10.57
C THR A 372 23.59 8.65 9.26
N PHE A 373 23.93 9.30 8.15
CA PHE A 373 23.91 8.68 6.83
C PHE A 373 25.10 7.72 6.64
N ASP A 374 24.99 6.85 5.63
CA ASP A 374 26.02 5.84 5.30
C ASP A 374 27.42 6.43 5.03
N ASP A 375 27.51 7.68 4.58
CA ASP A 375 28.76 8.42 4.36
C ASP A 375 29.22 9.27 5.56
N GLY A 376 28.49 9.23 6.67
CA GLY A 376 28.79 9.96 7.90
C GLY A 376 28.23 11.38 7.99
N SER A 377 27.53 11.90 6.97
CA SER A 377 26.81 13.17 7.07
C SER A 377 25.48 13.04 7.83
N THR A 378 24.91 14.19 8.22
CA THR A 378 23.64 14.28 8.96
C THR A 378 22.69 15.26 8.29
N ILE A 379 21.40 15.16 8.61
CA ILE A 379 20.39 16.13 8.18
C ILE A 379 20.58 17.45 8.96
N PRO A 380 20.46 18.62 8.29
CA PRO A 380 20.47 19.91 8.98
C PRO A 380 19.46 19.97 10.13
N THR A 381 19.90 20.45 11.29
CA THR A 381 19.06 20.56 12.49
C THR A 381 18.69 22.02 12.77
N GLY A 382 17.58 22.24 13.49
CA GLY A 382 17.15 23.56 13.95
C GLY A 382 16.43 24.44 12.91
N ALA A 383 16.25 23.96 11.68
CA ALA A 383 15.46 24.62 10.63
C ALA A 383 14.71 23.59 9.77
N PRO A 384 13.59 23.96 9.14
CA PRO A 384 12.86 23.05 8.27
C PRO A 384 13.70 22.52 7.10
N VAL A 385 13.48 21.25 6.75
CA VAL A 385 14.06 20.60 5.57
C VAL A 385 12.98 20.23 4.57
N ASN A 386 13.33 20.17 3.29
CA ASN A 386 12.41 19.69 2.26
C ASN A 386 12.45 18.17 2.21
N THR A 387 11.28 17.54 2.37
CA THR A 387 11.10 16.11 2.19
C THR A 387 10.24 15.83 0.96
N VAL A 388 10.60 14.83 0.17
CA VAL A 388 9.68 14.21 -0.80
C VAL A 388 8.85 13.16 -0.05
N LEU A 389 7.54 13.17 -0.29
CA LEU A 389 6.62 12.19 0.28
C LEU A 389 6.60 10.93 -0.60
N ALA A 390 6.51 9.75 0.02
CA ALA A 390 6.30 8.48 -0.66
C ALA A 390 4.85 8.36 -1.17
N THR A 391 4.51 9.19 -2.14
CA THR A 391 3.18 9.16 -2.78
C THR A 391 3.15 8.08 -3.82
N SER A 392 2.23 7.14 -3.69
CA SER A 392 1.98 6.13 -4.72
C SER A 392 0.50 5.80 -4.85
N TYR A 393 0.07 5.53 -6.07
CA TYR A 393 -1.23 4.91 -6.33
C TYR A 393 -1.20 3.40 -6.11
N MET A 394 -0.02 2.78 -6.11
CA MET A 394 0.18 1.33 -5.91
C MET A 394 -0.04 0.90 -4.46
N ASN A 395 0.01 1.85 -3.54
CA ASN A 395 -0.31 1.67 -2.13
C ASN A 395 -1.84 1.61 -1.89
N TYR A 396 -2.59 1.06 -2.85
CA TYR A 396 -4.03 0.81 -2.74
C TYR A 396 -4.31 -0.48 -1.97
N VAL A 397 -5.52 -0.55 -1.40
CA VAL A 397 -5.99 -1.70 -0.62
C VAL A 397 -7.08 -2.41 -1.40
N ILE A 398 -6.99 -3.73 -1.56
CA ILE A 398 -8.09 -4.56 -2.05
C ILE A 398 -8.79 -5.19 -0.84
N ALA A 399 -10.11 -5.03 -0.73
CA ALA A 399 -10.88 -5.63 0.35
C ALA A 399 -12.26 -6.08 -0.16
N ASN A 400 -12.41 -7.38 -0.43
CA ASN A 400 -13.63 -7.97 -1.00
C ASN A 400 -14.17 -7.14 -2.18
N ASP A 401 -15.30 -6.43 -1.99
CA ASP A 401 -15.99 -5.69 -3.04
C ASP A 401 -15.59 -4.20 -3.12
N VAL A 402 -14.55 -3.78 -2.39
CA VAL A 402 -14.06 -2.39 -2.39
C VAL A 402 -12.54 -2.32 -2.62
N ILE A 403 -12.11 -1.24 -3.25
CA ILE A 403 -10.71 -0.84 -3.41
C ILE A 403 -10.55 0.55 -2.83
N LEU A 404 -9.62 0.70 -1.88
CA LEU A 404 -9.25 1.99 -1.32
C LEU A 404 -8.06 2.52 -2.10
N MET A 405 -8.30 3.53 -2.94
CA MET A 405 -7.30 4.12 -3.83
C MET A 405 -6.76 5.41 -3.23
N PRO A 406 -5.43 5.56 -3.10
CA PRO A 406 -4.80 6.86 -2.87
C PRO A 406 -5.26 7.90 -3.89
N ALA A 407 -5.66 9.09 -3.43
CA ALA A 407 -5.99 10.21 -4.31
C ALA A 407 -5.41 11.51 -3.77
N TYR A 408 -4.76 12.27 -4.64
CA TYR A 408 -3.91 13.39 -4.23
C TYR A 408 -4.47 14.75 -4.64
N TRP A 409 -5.51 14.81 -5.47
CA TRP A 409 -6.10 16.08 -5.83
C TRP A 409 -6.93 16.67 -4.69
N LYS A 410 -6.69 17.95 -4.40
CA LYS A 410 -7.52 18.78 -3.51
C LYS A 410 -7.64 20.18 -4.11
N SER A 411 -8.63 20.95 -3.67
CA SER A 411 -8.82 22.33 -4.14
C SER A 411 -7.50 23.12 -4.02
N GLY A 412 -7.14 23.83 -5.10
CA GLY A 412 -5.87 24.56 -5.21
C GLY A 412 -4.70 23.76 -5.80
N ARG A 413 -4.82 22.44 -6.01
CA ARG A 413 -3.79 21.65 -6.71
C ARG A 413 -3.95 21.71 -8.23
N PRO A 414 -2.85 21.53 -9.00
CA PRO A 414 -2.90 21.45 -10.46
C PRO A 414 -3.90 20.41 -10.96
N ALA A 415 -4.59 20.72 -12.06
CA ALA A 415 -5.54 19.81 -12.69
C ALA A 415 -4.90 18.49 -13.16
N SER A 416 -3.59 18.50 -13.44
CA SER A 416 -2.84 17.28 -13.80
C SER A 416 -2.88 16.21 -12.71
N ILE A 417 -2.91 16.59 -11.43
CA ILE A 417 -3.06 15.63 -10.32
C ILE A 417 -4.46 15.00 -10.36
N LYS A 418 -5.50 15.79 -10.62
CA LYS A 418 -6.87 15.28 -10.78
C LYS A 418 -6.95 14.28 -11.93
N THR A 419 -6.32 14.62 -13.06
CA THR A 419 -6.28 13.74 -14.24
C THR A 419 -5.64 12.40 -13.91
N LYS A 420 -4.56 12.39 -13.12
CA LYS A 420 -3.92 11.14 -12.67
C LYS A 420 -4.80 10.33 -11.72
N ASP A 421 -5.43 10.97 -10.74
CA ASP A 421 -6.39 10.30 -9.84
C ASP A 421 -7.53 9.65 -10.66
N ASP A 422 -8.04 10.35 -11.68
CA ASP A 422 -9.09 9.86 -12.57
C ASP A 422 -8.60 8.69 -13.45
N GLN A 423 -7.39 8.76 -13.98
CA GLN A 423 -6.77 7.70 -14.76
C GLN A 423 -6.53 6.44 -13.92
N MET A 424 -6.00 6.58 -12.70
CA MET A 424 -5.79 5.44 -11.81
C MET A 424 -7.13 4.78 -11.44
N ALA A 425 -8.14 5.58 -11.09
CA ALA A 425 -9.46 5.06 -10.75
C ALA A 425 -10.07 4.27 -11.92
N ALA A 426 -9.92 4.76 -13.15
CA ALA A 426 -10.39 4.07 -14.35
C ALA A 426 -9.63 2.74 -14.57
N LYS A 427 -8.31 2.71 -14.35
CA LYS A 427 -7.51 1.47 -14.45
C LYS A 427 -7.91 0.44 -13.40
N LEU A 428 -8.03 0.84 -12.13
CA LEU A 428 -8.50 -0.05 -11.07
C LEU A 428 -9.91 -0.57 -11.35
N LYS A 429 -10.81 0.29 -11.83
CA LYS A 429 -12.17 -0.14 -12.17
C LYS A 429 -12.21 -1.10 -13.36
N ALA A 430 -11.31 -0.93 -14.33
CA ALA A 430 -11.20 -1.84 -15.46
C ALA A 430 -10.67 -3.23 -15.04
N VAL A 431 -9.67 -3.27 -14.17
CA VAL A 431 -9.09 -4.52 -13.64
C VAL A 431 -10.03 -5.22 -12.66
N PHE A 432 -10.78 -4.44 -11.88
CA PHE A 432 -11.69 -4.96 -10.86
C PHE A 432 -13.12 -4.43 -11.08
N PRO A 433 -13.82 -4.92 -12.12
CA PRO A 433 -15.10 -4.36 -12.57
C PRO A 433 -16.22 -4.49 -11.53
N THR A 434 -16.18 -5.53 -10.70
CA THR A 434 -17.16 -5.77 -9.63
C THR A 434 -16.88 -5.00 -8.35
N ARG A 435 -15.68 -4.42 -8.20
CA ARG A 435 -15.30 -3.68 -6.99
C ARG A 435 -15.61 -2.19 -7.09
N THR A 436 -15.98 -1.58 -5.97
CA THR A 436 -16.15 -0.13 -5.84
C THR A 436 -14.80 0.51 -5.56
N VAL A 437 -14.41 1.53 -6.33
CA VAL A 437 -13.17 2.27 -6.08
C VAL A 437 -13.50 3.50 -5.24
N VAL A 438 -13.02 3.54 -4.00
CA VAL A 438 -13.17 4.68 -3.09
C VAL A 438 -11.83 5.42 -3.00
N ARG A 439 -11.87 6.74 -3.16
CA ARG A 439 -10.67 7.59 -3.15
C ARG A 439 -10.44 8.13 -1.74
N ILE A 440 -9.25 7.92 -1.20
CA ILE A 440 -8.85 8.43 0.12
C ILE A 440 -7.55 9.20 -0.05
N ASN A 441 -7.42 10.35 0.59
CA ASN A 441 -6.19 11.12 0.58
C ASN A 441 -5.24 10.63 1.69
N PRO A 442 -4.10 9.99 1.36
CA PRO A 442 -3.21 9.42 2.37
C PRO A 442 -2.03 10.33 2.72
N GLU A 443 -2.07 11.62 2.38
CA GLU A 443 -0.92 12.53 2.54
C GLU A 443 -0.39 12.59 3.98
N ALA A 444 -1.25 12.43 4.98
CA ALA A 444 -0.86 12.31 6.40
C ALA A 444 -0.07 11.03 6.70
N LEU A 445 -0.37 9.92 6.01
CA LEU A 445 0.41 8.68 6.07
C LEU A 445 1.72 8.81 5.30
N ASN A 446 1.70 9.45 4.12
CA ASN A 446 2.91 9.63 3.30
C ASN A 446 3.94 10.53 3.99
N ALA A 447 3.48 11.50 4.79
CA ALA A 447 4.33 12.28 5.70
C ALA A 447 5.05 11.40 6.73
N GLY A 448 4.52 10.23 7.06
CA GLY A 448 5.16 9.23 7.89
C GLY A 448 5.99 8.18 7.17
N GLY A 449 5.94 8.12 5.83
CA GLY A 449 6.74 7.20 5.03
C GLY A 449 6.00 6.04 4.38
N GLY A 450 4.66 5.99 4.44
CA GLY A 450 3.85 4.93 3.80
C GLY A 450 2.47 5.40 3.36
N GLY A 451 1.59 4.49 2.94
CA GLY A 451 0.23 4.83 2.48
C GLY A 451 -0.87 3.94 3.07
N LEU A 452 -1.99 3.82 2.35
CA LEU A 452 -3.17 3.05 2.79
C LEU A 452 -2.86 1.55 2.94
N HIS A 453 -2.14 0.97 1.98
CA HIS A 453 -1.75 -0.43 2.03
C HIS A 453 -0.85 -0.72 3.24
N CYS A 454 0.09 0.17 3.56
CA CYS A 454 1.03 0.02 4.67
C CYS A 454 0.35 -0.07 6.05
N ILE A 455 -0.83 0.52 6.23
CA ILE A 455 -1.56 0.52 7.50
C ILE A 455 -2.59 -0.62 7.61
N THR A 456 -2.68 -1.49 6.60
CA THR A 456 -3.68 -2.55 6.53
C THR A 456 -3.05 -3.95 6.41
N GLN A 457 -3.73 -4.96 6.93
CA GLN A 457 -3.35 -6.36 6.74
C GLN A 457 -4.59 -7.23 6.54
N GLN A 458 -4.73 -7.86 5.38
CA GLN A 458 -5.85 -8.74 5.06
C GLN A 458 -5.71 -10.10 5.75
N GLN A 459 -6.81 -10.57 6.35
CA GLN A 459 -6.98 -11.96 6.75
C GLN A 459 -7.82 -12.68 5.68
N PRO A 460 -7.27 -13.69 4.99
CA PRO A 460 -8.01 -14.44 3.99
C PRO A 460 -9.13 -15.27 4.63
N ASN A 461 -10.17 -15.54 3.84
CA ASN A 461 -11.29 -16.39 4.25
C ASN A 461 -10.92 -17.87 4.34
#